data_AF-A0A9D2ICM7-F1
#
_entry.id   AF-A0A9D2ICM7-F1
#
_cell.length_a   1.000
_cell.length_b   1.000
_cell.length_c   1.000
_cell.angle_alpha   90.00
_cell.angle_beta   90.00
_cell.angle_gamma   90.00
#
_symmetry.space_group_name_H-M   'P 1'
#
loop_
_entity.id
_entity.type
_entity.pdbx_description
1 polymer ?
#
loop_
_entity_poly.entity_id
_entity_poly.type
_entity_poly.pdbx_seq_one_letter_code
_entity_poly.pdbx_strand_id
1 'polypeptide(L)' 'LGGVKVSETRIGDLGLKAGDQIRFRIAVPEDAEHCGGVTIFGKGFGDYDEGIVCSFICK' A
#
# COMPACT_ATOMS: atom_id res chain seq x y z
N LEU A 1 -4.46 14.40 -10.44
CA LEU A 1 -4.25 13.95 -9.05
C LEU A 1 -5.53 14.23 -8.30
N GLY A 2 -6.11 13.19 -7.68
CA GLY A 2 -7.51 13.13 -7.22
C GLY A 2 -8.42 12.46 -8.24
N GLY A 3 -8.65 11.15 -8.11
CA GLY A 3 -9.66 10.39 -8.87
C GLY A 3 -9.38 10.10 -10.36
N VAL A 4 -8.24 10.52 -10.91
CA VAL A 4 -7.86 10.21 -12.31
C VAL A 4 -7.34 8.79 -12.40
N LYS A 5 -7.86 8.01 -13.34
CA LYS A 5 -7.40 6.64 -13.60
C LYS A 5 -5.94 6.64 -14.05
N VAL A 6 -5.10 5.92 -13.32
CA VAL A 6 -3.64 5.85 -13.57
C VAL A 6 -3.20 4.56 -14.29
N SER A 7 -4.07 3.55 -14.37
CA SER A 7 -3.78 2.27 -15.04
C SER A 7 -5.07 1.56 -15.48
N GLU A 8 -4.99 0.76 -16.54
CA GLU A 8 -6.05 -0.16 -16.97
C GLU A 8 -6.07 -1.48 -16.19
N THR A 9 -5.01 -1.81 -15.45
CA THR A 9 -4.89 -3.05 -14.67
C THR A 9 -5.96 -3.13 -13.58
N ARG A 10 -6.66 -4.26 -13.53
CA ARG A 10 -7.72 -4.58 -12.55
C ARG A 10 -7.23 -5.64 -11.57
N ILE A 11 -7.92 -5.76 -10.43
CA ILE A 11 -7.65 -6.80 -9.42
C ILE A 11 -7.70 -8.22 -10.04
N GLY A 12 -8.62 -8.46 -10.97
CA GLY A 12 -8.74 -9.75 -11.66
C GLY A 12 -7.53 -10.12 -12.53
N ASP A 13 -6.76 -9.12 -12.98
CA ASP A 13 -5.58 -9.33 -13.83
C ASP A 13 -4.37 -9.79 -12.99
N LEU A 14 -4.42 -9.64 -11.67
CA LEU A 14 -3.34 -10.00 -10.75
C LEU A 14 -3.23 -11.51 -10.51
N GLY A 15 -4.26 -12.29 -10.87
CA GLY A 15 -4.27 -13.75 -10.72
C GLY A 15 -4.17 -14.25 -9.27
N LEU A 16 -4.51 -13.40 -8.29
CA LEU A 16 -4.45 -13.72 -6.86
C LEU A 16 -5.45 -14.82 -6.50
N LYS A 17 -5.00 -15.80 -5.72
CA LYS A 17 -5.82 -16.92 -5.23
C LYS A 17 -6.00 -16.83 -3.72
N ALA A 18 -7.08 -17.45 -3.24
CA ALA A 18 -7.31 -17.58 -1.81
C ALA A 18 -6.16 -18.35 -1.15
N GLY A 19 -5.57 -17.77 -0.11
CA GLY A 19 -4.42 -18.34 0.59
C GLY A 19 -3.05 -17.91 0.05
N ASP A 20 -2.99 -17.15 -1.04
CA ASP A 20 -1.73 -16.57 -1.51
C ASP A 20 -1.17 -15.62 -0.45
N GLN A 21 0.13 -15.76 -0.17
CA GLN A 21 0.81 -14.90 0.78
C GLN A 21 1.21 -13.59 0.11
N ILE A 22 0.63 -12.48 0.60
CA ILE A 22 1.03 -11.13 0.18
C ILE A 22 2.08 -10.62 1.17
N ARG A 23 3.26 -10.26 0.66
CA ARG A 23 4.29 -9.58 1.46
C ARG A 23 3.99 -8.08 1.48
N PHE A 24 3.61 -7.56 2.64
CA PHE A 24 3.46 -6.14 2.87
C PHE A 24 4.71 -5.58 3.56
N ARG A 25 5.31 -4.52 3.02
CA ARG A 25 6.51 -3.87 3.57
C ARG A 25 6.42 -2.37 3.38
N ILE A 26 6.65 -1.63 4.46
CA ILE A 26 6.93 -0.18 4.43
C ILE A 26 8.43 -0.02 4.71
N ALA A 27 9.18 0.59 3.80
CA ALA A 27 10.63 0.74 3.94
C ALA A 27 11.15 1.98 3.22
N VAL A 28 12.31 2.47 3.67
CA VAL A 28 13.14 3.45 2.97
C VAL A 28 14.45 2.73 2.63
N PRO A 29 14.60 2.22 1.40
CA PRO A 29 15.83 1.55 0.97
C PRO A 29 17.02 2.50 1.05
N GLU A 30 18.21 1.97 1.38
CA GLU A 30 19.45 2.76 1.45
C GLU A 30 19.91 3.28 0.09
N ASP A 31 19.49 2.61 -0.98
CA ASP A 31 19.78 2.91 -2.38
C ASP A 31 18.67 3.69 -3.10
N ALA A 32 17.66 4.18 -2.36
CA ALA A 32 16.61 5.00 -2.95
C ALA A 32 17.20 6.33 -3.48
N GLU A 33 16.70 6.81 -4.63
CA GLU A 33 17.18 8.07 -5.24
C GLU A 33 17.06 9.28 -4.29
N HIS A 34 16.06 9.25 -3.40
CA HIS A 34 15.80 10.27 -2.39
C HIS A 34 15.63 9.67 -0.99
N CYS A 35 16.72 9.07 -0.47
CA CYS A 35 16.76 8.52 0.89
C CYS A 35 16.41 9.56 1.97
N GLY A 36 15.63 9.15 2.97
CA GLY A 36 15.23 10.00 4.09
C GLY A 36 14.47 9.20 5.13
N GLY A 37 13.15 9.37 5.19
CA GLY A 37 12.28 8.71 6.15
C GLY A 37 10.87 8.52 5.59
N VAL A 38 10.07 7.73 6.31
CA VAL A 38 8.63 7.59 6.04
C VAL A 38 7.87 8.14 7.24
N THR A 39 6.81 8.90 6.98
CA THR A 39 5.87 9.36 8.01
C THR A 39 4.49 8.81 7.67
N ILE A 40 3.86 8.16 8.64
CA ILE A 40 2.51 7.61 8.50
C ILE A 40 1.56 8.49 9.30
N PHE A 41 0.63 9.12 8.60
CA PHE A 41 -0.44 9.90 9.22
C PHE A 41 -1.69 9.03 9.41
N GLY A 42 -2.40 9.26 10.51
CA GLY A 42 -3.60 8.52 10.86
C GLY A 42 -4.88 9.26 10.49
N LYS A 43 -5.94 8.99 11.27
CA LYS A 43 -7.26 9.62 11.14
C LYS A 43 -7.16 11.15 11.01
N GLY A 44 -7.97 11.73 10.13
CA GLY A 44 -8.02 13.16 9.85
C GLY A 44 -7.01 13.66 8.81
N PHE A 45 -6.28 12.76 8.13
CA PHE A 45 -5.29 13.11 7.11
C PHE A 45 -5.53 12.32 5.82
N GLY A 46 -5.39 12.98 4.65
CA GLY A 46 -5.59 12.38 3.32
C GLY A 46 -6.97 12.66 2.70
N ASP A 47 -7.25 12.02 1.57
CA ASP A 47 -8.51 12.19 0.83
C ASP A 47 -9.70 11.47 1.50
N TYR A 48 -9.43 10.50 2.38
CA TYR A 48 -10.41 9.70 3.10
C TYR A 48 -10.05 9.64 4.59
N ASP A 49 -11.07 9.74 5.47
CA ASP A 49 -10.88 9.65 6.93
C ASP A 49 -10.74 8.19 7.40
N GLU A 50 -9.80 7.46 6.81
CA GLU A 50 -9.51 6.06 7.10
C GLU A 50 -8.00 5.83 7.18
N GLY A 51 -7.56 5.06 8.18
CA GLY A 51 -6.17 4.65 8.31
C GLY A 51 -5.80 3.45 7.44
N ILE A 52 -4.60 2.91 7.62
CA ILE A 52 -4.20 1.64 7.00
C ILE A 52 -4.74 0.49 7.86
N VAL A 53 -5.71 -0.26 7.34
CA VAL A 53 -6.28 -1.44 8.00
C VAL A 53 -5.66 -2.71 7.41
N CYS A 54 -4.95 -3.48 8.23
CA CYS A 54 -4.34 -4.75 7.83
C CYS A 54 -4.70 -5.87 8.81
N SER A 55 -5.03 -7.05 8.28
CA SER A 55 -5.12 -8.29 9.05
C SER A 55 -3.95 -9.20 8.68
N PHE A 56 -3.12 -9.54 9.67
CA PHE A 56 -1.96 -10.39 9.47
C PHE A 56 -2.27 -11.80 9.96
N ILE A 57 -2.00 -12.80 9.11
CA ILE A 57 -2.03 -14.20 9.49
C ILE A 57 -0.58 -14.59 9.84
N CYS A 58 -0.28 -14.67 11.13
CA CYS A 58 0.98 -15.22 11.62
C CYS A 58 0.82 -16.75 11.73
N LYS A 59 1.81 -17.50 11.22
CA LYS A 59 1.94 -18.94 11.48
C LYS A 59 2.77 -19.17 12.73
#